data_AF-A0A679JU62-F1
#
_entry.id   AF-A0A679JU62-F1
#
_cell.length_a   1.000
_cell.length_b   1.000
_cell.length_c   1.000
_cell.angle_alpha   90.00
_cell.angle_beta   90.00
_cell.angle_gamma   90.00
#
_symmetry.space_group_name_H-M   'P 1'
#
loop_
_entity.id
_entity.type
_entity.pdbx_description
1 polymer ?
#
loop_
_entity_poly.entity_id
_entity_poly.type
_entity_poly.pdbx_seq_one_letter_code
_entity_poly.pdbx_strand_id
1 'polypeptide(L)'
;MEEVKILQIMPADGWVAVYDGGDEGEMEEPLACFALVSADYQNGEGPQTEVRGMSPDGKSMVFVEDASNFVTIRPAEEEAEDEDDEEEGTGSDD
;
A
#
# COMPACT_ATOMS: atom_id res chain seq x y z
N MET A 1 -6.40 25.80 1.52
CA MET A 1 -5.43 24.75 1.13
C MET A 1 -5.22 23.94 2.37
N GLU A 2 -5.42 22.63 2.27
CA GLU A 2 -5.19 21.71 3.38
C GLU A 2 -3.75 21.89 3.91
N GLU A 3 -3.60 22.02 5.22
CA GLU A 3 -2.28 22.00 5.85
C GLU A 3 -2.02 20.59 6.37
N VAL A 4 -1.05 19.89 5.78
CA VAL A 4 -0.66 18.54 6.19
C VAL A 4 0.71 18.57 6.81
N LYS A 5 0.81 18.06 8.04
CA LYS A 5 2.07 17.92 8.78
C LYS A 5 2.34 16.46 9.09
N ILE A 6 3.47 15.94 8.63
CA ILE A 6 3.95 14.60 9.01
C ILE A 6 4.37 14.62 10.49
N LEU A 7 3.78 13.72 11.27
CA LEU A 7 4.09 13.49 12.68
C LEU A 7 5.06 12.33 12.85
N GLN A 8 4.87 11.25 12.09
CA GLN A 8 5.69 10.04 12.17
C GLN A 8 5.72 9.31 10.83
N ILE A 9 6.86 8.67 10.53
CA ILE A 9 7.01 7.73 9.41
C ILE A 9 7.04 6.30 9.97
N MET A 10 6.34 5.38 9.32
CA MET A 10 6.24 3.97 9.67
C MET A 10 6.58 3.11 8.44
N PRO A 11 7.22 1.94 8.63
CA PRO A 11 7.46 0.99 7.54
C PRO A 11 6.13 0.53 6.92
N ALA A 12 6.16 0.24 5.62
CA ALA A 12 5.01 -0.24 4.84
C ALA A 12 5.36 -1.55 4.10
N ASP A 13 6.30 -2.34 4.62
CA ASP A 13 6.67 -3.63 4.06
C ASP A 13 5.44 -4.53 3.92
N GLY A 14 5.25 -5.12 2.74
CA GLY A 14 4.10 -5.95 2.43
C GLY A 14 2.81 -5.18 2.13
N TRP A 15 2.88 -3.88 1.84
CA TRP A 15 1.72 -3.09 1.42
C TRP A 15 1.90 -2.49 0.03
N VAL A 16 0.81 -2.45 -0.72
CA VAL A 16 0.74 -1.86 -2.07
C VAL A 16 -0.33 -0.78 -2.14
N ALA A 17 -0.08 0.24 -2.95
CA ALA A 17 -1.09 1.15 -3.46
C ALA A 17 -1.65 0.58 -4.77
N VAL A 18 -2.98 0.59 -4.89
CA VAL A 18 -3.72 0.15 -6.06
C VAL A 18 -4.17 1.37 -6.84
N TYR A 19 -3.89 1.37 -8.13
CA TYR A 19 -4.23 2.42 -9.08
C TYR A 19 -5.09 1.87 -10.21
N ASP A 20 -6.02 2.67 -10.71
CA ASP A 20 -6.77 2.38 -11.93
C ASP A 20 -5.85 2.57 -13.15
N GLY A 21 -5.54 1.46 -13.83
CA GLY A 21 -4.77 1.43 -15.07
C GLY A 21 -5.63 1.51 -16.33
N GLY A 22 -6.93 1.78 -16.20
CA GLY A 22 -7.84 1.90 -17.34
C GLY A 22 -8.07 0.55 -18.03
N ASP A 23 -7.78 0.48 -19.32
CA ASP A 23 -8.01 -0.73 -20.13
C ASP A 23 -7.14 -1.93 -19.72
N GLU A 24 -6.04 -1.68 -19.00
CA GLU A 24 -5.10 -2.70 -18.52
C GLU A 24 -5.50 -3.30 -17.15
N GLY A 25 -6.52 -2.74 -16.49
CA GLY A 25 -6.99 -3.17 -15.17
C GLY A 25 -6.28 -2.44 -14.02
N GLU A 26 -6.42 -2.97 -12.80
CA GLU A 26 -5.76 -2.40 -11.62
C GLU A 26 -4.24 -2.64 -11.68
N MET A 27 -3.48 -1.60 -11.34
CA MET A 27 -2.03 -1.66 -11.18
C MET A 27 -1.67 -1.56 -9.70
N GLU A 28 -0.73 -2.37 -9.24
CA GLU A 28 -0.24 -2.34 -7.87
C GLU A 28 1.21 -1.84 -7.83
N GLU A 29 1.49 -0.90 -6.93
CA GLU A 29 2.85 -0.44 -6.65
C GLU A 29 3.16 -0.52 -5.15
N PRO A 30 4.36 -1.00 -4.76
CA PRO A 30 4.74 -1.10 -3.36
C PRO A 30 4.85 0.28 -2.71
N LEU A 31 4.29 0.40 -1.50
CA LEU A 31 4.46 1.60 -0.69
C LEU A 31 5.89 1.72 -0.17
N ALA A 32 6.42 2.94 -0.19
CA ALA A 32 7.72 3.19 0.44
C ALA A 32 7.59 3.33 1.96
N CYS A 33 6.52 3.96 2.44
CA CYS A 33 6.22 4.07 3.87
C CYS A 33 4.78 4.54 4.12
N PHE A 34 4.34 4.42 5.38
CA PHE A 34 3.17 5.12 5.89
C PHE A 34 3.61 6.39 6.63
N ALA A 35 2.83 7.45 6.52
CA ALA A 35 2.98 8.67 7.30
C ALA A 35 1.76 8.87 8.19
N LEU A 36 1.99 8.96 9.51
CA LEU A 36 1.00 9.53 10.43
C LEU A 36 1.04 11.04 10.24
N VAL A 37 -0.07 11.64 9.83
CA VAL A 37 -0.17 13.07 9.54
C VAL A 37 -1.20 13.74 10.42
N SER A 38 -0.99 15.04 10.63
CA SER A 38 -2.00 15.97 11.12
C SER A 38 -2.48 16.78 9.93
N ALA A 39 -3.75 16.62 9.55
CA ALA A 39 -4.38 17.30 8.42
C ALA A 39 -5.41 18.32 8.92
N ASP A 40 -5.23 19.60 8.58
CA ASP A 40 -6.22 20.64 8.82
C ASP A 40 -6.95 20.99 7.52
N TYR A 41 -8.18 20.51 7.41
CA TYR A 41 -9.08 20.73 6.27
C TYR A 41 -9.73 22.13 6.26
N GLN A 42 -9.45 22.98 7.25
CA GLN A 42 -10.00 24.32 7.39
C GLN A 42 -11.55 24.34 7.43
N ASN A 43 -12.18 23.23 7.83
CA ASN A 43 -13.63 23.07 7.89
C ASN A 43 -14.23 23.44 9.26
N GLY A 44 -13.39 23.86 10.21
CA GLY A 44 -13.78 24.22 11.58
C GLY A 44 -13.71 23.08 12.59
N GLU A 45 -13.39 21.85 12.18
CA GLU A 45 -13.24 20.69 13.06
C GLU A 45 -11.83 20.58 13.68
N GLY A 46 -10.91 21.44 13.25
CA GLY A 46 -9.51 21.43 13.68
C GLY A 46 -8.71 20.29 13.03
N PRO A 47 -7.41 20.20 13.36
CA PRO A 47 -6.52 19.21 12.76
C PRO A 47 -6.94 17.78 13.13
N GLN A 48 -7.11 16.93 12.12
CA GLN A 48 -7.40 15.51 12.25
C GLN A 48 -6.10 14.71 12.14
N THR A 49 -6.07 13.53 12.77
CA THR A 49 -4.93 12.61 12.66
C THR A 49 -5.27 11.47 11.72
N GLU A 50 -4.42 11.24 10.73
CA GLU A 50 -4.66 10.28 9.65
C GLU A 50 -3.38 9.49 9.33
N VAL A 51 -3.53 8.31 8.74
CA VAL A 51 -2.40 7.53 8.22
C VAL A 51 -2.52 7.54 6.70
N ARG A 52 -1.49 8.03 6.02
CA ARG A 52 -1.44 8.11 4.55
C ARG A 52 -0.28 7.29 4.00
N GLY A 53 -0.49 6.63 2.86
CA GLY A 53 0.56 5.93 2.14
C GLY A 53 1.44 6.90 1.34
N MET A 54 2.74 6.64 1.27
CA MET A 54 3.67 7.42 0.46
C MET A 54 4.39 6.55 -0.58
N SER A 55 4.53 7.09 -1.78
CA SER A 55 5.27 6.48 -2.89
C SER A 55 6.25 7.49 -3.50
N PRO A 56 7.40 7.05 -4.04
CA PRO A 56 8.30 7.93 -4.78
C PRO A 56 7.66 8.42 -6.10
N ASP A 57 7.67 9.73 -6.31
CA ASP A 57 7.39 10.37 -7.60
C ASP A 57 8.62 11.16 -8.05
N GLY A 58 9.37 10.55 -8.98
CA GLY A 58 10.64 11.09 -9.48
C GLY A 58 11.70 11.27 -8.40
N LYS A 59 11.83 12.49 -7.85
CA LYS A 59 12.80 12.85 -6.80
C LYS A 59 12.15 13.21 -5.47
N SER A 60 10.84 13.10 -5.37
CA SER A 60 10.05 13.49 -4.20
C SER A 60 9.28 12.28 -3.68
N MET A 61 8.85 12.35 -2.43
CA MET A 61 7.85 11.43 -1.88
C MET A 61 6.51 12.16 -1.90
N VAL A 62 5.47 11.50 -2.41
CA VAL A 62 4.11 12.04 -2.50
C VAL A 62 3.12 11.11 -1.80
N PHE A 63 1.97 11.64 -1.38
CA PHE A 63 0.90 10.79 -0.87
C PHE A 63 0.23 10.07 -2.04
N VAL A 64 0.01 8.77 -1.90
CA VAL A 64 -0.59 7.97 -2.97
C VAL A 64 -2.02 8.41 -3.28
N GLU A 65 -2.73 8.93 -2.29
CA GLU A 65 -4.09 9.47 -2.39
C GLU A 65 -4.19 10.74 -3.24
N ASP A 66 -3.07 11.45 -3.47
CA ASP A 66 -3.05 12.64 -4.32
C ASP A 66 -3.07 12.29 -5.82
N ALA A 67 -2.80 11.03 -6.19
CA ALA A 67 -2.86 10.57 -7.57
C ALA A 67 -4.30 10.44 -8.05
N SER A 68 -4.62 10.98 -9.23
CA SER A 68 -5.99 11.03 -9.75
C SER A 68 -6.60 9.66 -10.05
N ASN A 69 -5.76 8.64 -10.23
CA ASN A 69 -6.15 7.26 -10.49
C ASN A 69 -5.94 6.35 -9.27
N PHE A 70 -5.70 6.90 -8.08
CA PHE A 70 -5.61 6.11 -6.86
C PHE A 70 -6.96 5.44 -6.52
N VAL A 71 -6.91 4.16 -6.16
CA VAL A 71 -8.09 3.37 -5.80
C VAL A 71 -8.07 3.06 -4.30
N THR A 72 -7.02 2.38 -3.82
CA THR A 72 -6.93 1.95 -2.42
C THR A 72 -5.52 1.56 -2.00
N ILE A 73 -5.33 1.25 -0.72
CA ILE A 73 -4.14 0.60 -0.18
C ILE A 73 -4.56 -0.74 0.41
N ARG A 74 -3.81 -1.81 0.10
CA ARG A 74 -4.05 -3.15 0.66
C ARG A 74 -2.74 -3.89 0.94
N PRO A 75 -2.75 -4.91 1.81
CA PRO A 75 -1.63 -5.83 1.89
C PRO A 75 -1.34 -6.40 0.50
N ALA A 76 -0.06 -6.52 0.15
CA ALA A 76 0.36 -7.30 -1.01
C ALA A 76 -0.19 -8.71 -0.83
N GLU A 77 -0.78 -9.29 -1.87
CA GLU A 77 -1.14 -10.70 -1.83
C GLU A 77 0.16 -11.50 -1.62
N GLU A 78 0.26 -12.23 -0.50
CA GLU A 78 1.32 -13.22 -0.35
C GLU A 78 1.12 -14.23 -1.46
N GLU A 79 2.07 -14.36 -2.39
CA GLU A 79 2.17 -15.55 -3.22
C GLU A 79 2.13 -16.71 -2.24
N ALA A 80 1.05 -17.51 -2.29
CA ALA A 80 0.94 -18.69 -1.44
C ALA A 80 2.25 -19.45 -1.58
N GLU A 81 3.02 -19.55 -0.50
CA GLU A 81 4.19 -20.41 -0.49
C GLU A 81 3.63 -21.81 -0.77
N ASP A 82 3.82 -22.30 -2.00
CA ASP A 82 3.49 -23.67 -2.37
C ASP A 82 4.26 -24.57 -1.39
N GLU A 83 3.56 -25.06 -0.36
CA GLU A 83 4.02 -26.15 0.48
C GLU A 83 4.11 -27.38 -0.42
N ASP A 84 5.27 -27.53 -1.10
CA ASP A 84 5.66 -28.69 -1.88
C ASP A 84 5.79 -29.89 -0.92
N ASP A 85 4.65 -30.49 -0.58
CA ASP A 85 4.55 -31.77 0.13
C ASP A 85 4.99 -32.85 -0.88
N GLU A 86 6.30 -33.10 -0.92
CA GLU A 86 6.92 -34.15 -1.73
C GLU A 86 6.27 -35.51 -1.40
N GLU A 87 5.34 -35.94 -2.27
CA GLU A 87 4.82 -37.31 -2.35
C GLU A 87 5.97 -38.30 -2.65
N GLU A 88 6.62 -38.80 -1.60
CA GLU A 88 7.54 -39.93 -1.68
C GLU A 88 6.77 -41.27 -1.83
N GLY A 89 6.44 -41.59 -3.07
CA GLY A 89 6.93 -42.84 -3.70
C GLY A 89 6.49 -44.20 -3.16
N THR A 90 5.39 -44.71 -3.70
CA THR A 90 5.10 -46.08 -4.19
C THR A 90 5.98 -47.31 -3.83
N GLY A 91 5.31 -48.44 -3.52
CA GLY A 91 5.78 -49.85 -3.69
C GLY A 91 5.90 -50.61 -2.36
N SER A 92 5.48 -51.87 -2.16
CA SER A 92 5.17 -52.99 -3.03
C SER A 92 4.52 -54.12 -2.18
N ASP A 93 3.52 -54.80 -2.74
CA ASP A 93 3.23 -56.26 -2.73
C ASP A 93 3.57 -57.13 -1.48
N ASP A 94 2.54 -57.60 -0.74
CA ASP A 94 2.19 -59.01 -0.41
C ASP A 94 0.96 -59.08 0.53
#